data_AF-A0A6J7INP6-F1
#
_entry.id   AF-A0A6J7INP6-F1
#
_cell.length_a   1.000
_cell.length_b   1.000
_cell.length_c   1.000
_cell.angle_alpha   90.00
_cell.angle_beta   90.00
_cell.angle_gamma   90.00
#
_symmetry.space_group_name_H-M   'P 1'
#
loop_
_entity.id
_entity.type
_entity.pdbx_description
1 polymer ?
#
loop_
_entity_poly.entity_id
_entity_poly.type
_entity_poly.pdbx_seq_one_letter_code
_entity_poly.pdbx_strand_id
1 'polypeptide(L)' 'MDKVEGRKTFISARLTDLDGNLLADCEALMVQLLPGQQ' A
#
# COMPACT_ATOMS: atom_id res chain seq x y z
N MET A 1 1.41 -0.97 -6.40
CA MET A 1 0.06 -0.36 -6.49
C MET A 1 -0.70 -1.25 -7.42
N ASP A 2 -1.72 -1.89 -6.88
CA ASP A 2 -2.24 -3.12 -7.48
C ASP A 2 -3.60 -2.86 -8.09
N LYS A 3 -4.38 -2.00 -7.45
CA LYS A 3 -5.71 -1.61 -7.92
C LYS A 3 -6.11 -0.24 -7.41
N VAL A 4 -6.86 0.48 -8.24
CA VAL A 4 -7.57 1.71 -7.84
C VAL A 4 -9.05 1.56 -8.14
N GLU A 5 -9.88 1.91 -7.15
CA GLU A 5 -11.34 1.91 -7.26
C GLU A 5 -11.92 3.19 -6.66
N GLY A 6 -12.28 4.13 -7.54
CA GLY A 6 -12.72 5.45 -7.11
C GLY A 6 -11.62 6.14 -6.30
N ARG A 7 -11.89 6.42 -5.01
CA ARG A 7 -10.91 7.03 -4.09
C ARG A 7 -10.06 6.02 -3.33
N LYS A 8 -10.22 4.72 -3.56
CA LYS A 8 -9.48 3.65 -2.88
C LYS A 8 -8.29 3.21 -3.72
N THR A 9 -7.12 3.08 -3.08
CA THR A 9 -5.92 2.51 -3.68
C THR A 9 -5.46 1.33 -2.85
N PHE A 10 -5.32 0.17 -3.47
CA PHE A 10 -4.84 -1.07 -2.85
C PHE A 10 -3.38 -1.29 -3.21
N ILE A 11 -2.56 -1.64 -2.21
CA ILE A 11 -1.11 -1.76 -2.32
C ILE A 11 -0.65 -3.00 -1.54
N SER A 12 0.03 -3.90 -2.22
CA SER A 12 0.89 -4.92 -1.62
C SER A 12 2.34 -4.44 -1.61
N ALA A 13 3.06 -4.77 -0.54
CA ALA A 13 4.47 -4.46 -0.40
C ALA A 13 5.20 -5.55 0.39
N ARG A 14 6.40 -5.91 -0.08
CA ARG A 14 7.31 -6.81 0.61
C ARG A 14 8.60 -6.12 0.95
N LEU A 15 9.04 -6.30 2.19
CA LEU A 15 10.36 -5.90 2.65
C LEU A 15 11.25 -7.14 2.73
N THR A 16 12.37 -7.12 2.03
CA THR A 16 13.38 -8.16 2.08
C THR A 16 14.72 -7.61 2.55
N ASP A 17 15.56 -8.45 3.14
CA ASP A 17 16.97 -8.13 3.34
C ASP A 17 17.77 -8.25 2.01
N LEU A 18 19.09 -8.06 2.10
CA LEU A 18 19.99 -8.14 0.94
C LEU A 18 20.14 -9.56 0.37
N ASP A 19 19.90 -10.57 1.19
CA ASP A 19 19.95 -11.98 0.80
C ASP A 19 18.59 -12.45 0.22
N GLY A 20 17.59 -11.56 0.21
CA GLY A 20 16.24 -11.83 -0.30
C GLY A 20 15.31 -12.49 0.71
N ASN A 21 15.71 -12.59 1.99
CA ASN A 21 14.82 -13.13 3.01
C ASN A 21 13.69 -12.15 3.30
N LEU A 22 12.46 -12.68 3.40
CA LEU A 22 11.29 -11.87 3.71
C LEU A 22 11.33 -11.42 5.17
N LEU A 23 11.37 -10.11 5.37
CA LEU A 23 11.31 -9.48 6.69
C LEU A 23 9.89 -9.06 7.04
N ALA A 24 9.12 -8.59 6.05
CA ALA A 24 7.71 -8.22 6.24
C ALA A 24 6.93 -8.30 4.93
N ASP A 25 5.63 -8.61 5.04
CA ASP A 25 4.64 -8.53 3.96
C ASP A 25 3.49 -7.63 4.45
N CYS A 26 3.00 -6.76 3.59
CA CYS A 26 2.01 -5.75 3.92
C CYS A 26 0.97 -5.61 2.80
N GLU A 27 -0.29 -5.61 3.22
CA GLU A 27 -1.44 -5.25 2.39
C GLU A 27 -2.05 -3.97 2.96
N ALA A 28 -2.23 -2.96 2.12
CA ALA A 28 -2.69 -1.63 2.53
C ALA A 28 -3.80 -1.09 1.63
N LEU A 29 -4.71 -0.34 2.26
CA LEU A 29 -5.74 0.47 1.60
C LEU A 29 -5.52 1.94 1.93
N MET A 30 -5.27 2.73 0.91
CA MET A 30 -5.15 4.18 1.01
C MET A 30 -6.40 4.85 0.43
N VAL A 31 -6.83 5.95 1.03
CA VAL A 31 -7.97 6.74 0.55
C VAL A 31 -7.51 8.13 0.14
N GLN A 32 -7.89 8.56 -1.07
CA GLN A 32 -7.66 9.93 -1.51
C GLN A 32 -8.53 10.90 -0.69
N LEU A 33 -7.86 11.79 0.03
CA LEU A 33 -8.50 12.86 0.78
C LEU A 33 -9.14 13.87 -0.17
N LEU A 34 -10.37 14.29 0.17
CA LEU A 34 -11.03 15.43 -0.45
C LEU A 34 -10.64 16.72 0.28
N PRO A 35 -10.84 17.89 -0.34
CA PRO A 35 -10.60 19.17 0.33
C PRO A 35 -11.28 19.23 1.70
N GLY A 36 -10.51 19.55 2.75
CA GLY A 36 -10.99 19.67 4.12
C GLY A 36 -10.99 18.38 4.96
N GLN A 37 -10.55 17.24 4.42
CA GLN A 37 -10.34 16.01 5.20
C GLN A 37 -8.91 15.97 5.76
N GLN A 38 -8.75 15.60 7.05
CA GLN A 38 -7.46 15.39 7.74
C GLN A 38 -7.38 13.97 8.29
#